data_AF-A0A5N6PAH3-F1
#
_entry.id   AF-A0A5N6PAH3-F1
#
_cell.length_a   1.000
_cell.length_b   1.000
_cell.length_c   1.000
_cell.angle_alpha   90.00
_cell.angle_beta   90.00
_cell.angle_gamma   90.00
#
_symmetry.space_group_name_H-M   'P 1'
#
loop_
_entity.id
_entity.type
_entity.pdbx_description
1 polymer ?
#
loop_
_entity_poly.entity_id
_entity_poly.type
_entity_poly.pdbx_seq_one_letter_code
_entity_poly.pdbx_strand_id
1 'polypeptide(L)'
;MSHDELVSWVKSRAVDNGYIVVTARSKKKGDVVKNVWLVCDRGGEHKTVATRRRSGSKKIGCPFKLVGVYNEKRLVWQLEVRNDEHNHEAAQHLEGHPFVRRSVRSHRIQRTSLTVMALERYSASAEERETTDCFFVYQEIGAPPRSST
;
A
#
# COMPACT_ATOMS: atom_id res chain seq x y z
N MET A 1 -15.34 -3.21 -0.13
CA MET A 1 -14.10 -2.42 -0.18
C MET A 1 -14.11 -1.38 0.93
N SER A 2 -13.14 -1.43 1.85
CA SER A 2 -12.97 -0.46 2.94
C SER A 2 -12.22 0.80 2.49
N HIS A 3 -12.16 1.82 3.35
CA HIS A 3 -11.37 3.03 3.11
C HIS A 3 -9.90 2.70 2.84
N ASP A 4 -9.31 1.84 3.69
CA ASP A 4 -7.89 1.51 3.61
C ASP A 4 -7.58 0.64 2.39
N GLU A 5 -8.50 -0.25 2.03
CA GLU A 5 -8.41 -1.03 0.79
C GLU A 5 -8.42 -0.12 -0.45
N LEU A 6 -9.34 0.85 -0.53
CA LEU A 6 -9.38 1.81 -1.63
C LEU A 6 -8.05 2.57 -1.74
N VAL A 7 -7.59 3.12 -0.62
CA VAL A 7 -6.36 3.91 -0.58
C VAL A 7 -5.15 3.06 -0.96
N SER A 8 -5.09 1.82 -0.49
CA SER A 8 -4.02 0.87 -0.84
C SER A 8 -4.04 0.54 -2.33
N TRP A 9 -5.22 0.24 -2.88
CA TRP A 9 -5.39 -0.07 -4.30
C TRP A 9 -4.94 1.08 -5.20
N VAL A 10 -5.37 2.33 -4.91
CA VAL A 10 -4.93 3.51 -5.66
C VAL A 10 -3.41 3.67 -5.60
N LYS A 11 -2.82 3.50 -4.41
CA LYS A 11 -1.37 3.64 -4.22
C LYS A 11 -0.59 2.59 -5.01
N SER A 12 -1.05 1.35 -4.99
CA SER A 12 -0.44 0.27 -5.79
C SER A 12 -0.49 0.61 -7.26
N ARG A 13 -1.67 0.99 -7.77
CA ARG A 13 -1.85 1.31 -9.18
C ARG A 13 -0.99 2.50 -9.62
N ALA A 14 -0.83 3.50 -8.75
CA ALA A 14 0.05 4.63 -9.01
C ALA A 14 1.52 4.19 -9.13
N VAL A 15 1.98 3.32 -8.22
CA VAL A 15 3.34 2.78 -8.24
C VAL A 15 3.59 1.97 -9.51
N ASP A 16 2.63 1.14 -9.94
CA ASP A 16 2.73 0.38 -11.19
C ASP A 16 2.88 1.30 -12.42
N ASN A 17 2.31 2.50 -12.36
CA ASN A 17 2.43 3.52 -13.39
C ASN A 17 3.63 4.46 -13.21
N GLY A 18 4.53 4.19 -12.25
CA GLY A 18 5.72 5.00 -11.99
C GLY A 18 5.46 6.31 -11.22
N TYR A 19 4.29 6.44 -10.60
CA TYR A 19 3.91 7.59 -9.78
C TYR A 19 3.73 7.23 -8.31
N ILE A 20 3.74 8.25 -7.45
CA ILE A 20 3.45 8.07 -6.04
C ILE A 20 2.28 8.96 -5.68
N VAL A 21 1.24 8.34 -5.16
CA VAL A 21 0.03 9.01 -4.71
C VAL A 21 -0.05 8.95 -3.19
N VAL A 22 -0.36 10.09 -2.57
CA VAL A 22 -0.46 10.27 -1.13
C VAL A 22 -1.84 10.83 -0.77
N THR A 23 -2.28 10.58 0.46
CA THR A 23 -3.53 11.13 0.99
C THR A 23 -3.28 12.56 1.46
N ALA A 24 -3.86 13.54 0.77
CA ALA A 24 -3.75 14.96 1.12
C ALA A 24 -4.69 15.35 2.26
N ARG A 25 -5.92 14.85 2.20
CA ARG A 25 -7.00 15.16 3.14
C ARG A 25 -7.98 14.01 3.18
N SER A 26 -8.62 13.79 4.30
CA SER A 26 -9.86 13.03 4.40
C SER A 26 -10.92 13.86 5.11
N LYS A 27 -12.20 13.59 4.83
CA LYS A 27 -13.34 14.20 5.50
C LYS A 27 -14.21 13.10 6.05
N LYS A 28 -14.47 13.15 7.35
CA LYS A 28 -15.39 12.26 8.05
C LYS A 28 -16.76 12.92 8.21
N LYS A 29 -17.81 12.11 8.30
CA LYS A 29 -19.15 12.50 8.74
C LYS A 29 -19.55 11.53 9.84
N GLY A 30 -19.56 12.00 11.09
CA GLY A 30 -19.59 11.12 12.25
C GLY A 30 -18.34 10.24 12.28
N ASP A 31 -18.51 8.94 12.46
CA ASP A 31 -17.40 7.97 12.53
C ASP A 31 -16.99 7.43 11.14
N VAL A 32 -17.75 7.74 10.08
CA VAL A 32 -17.50 7.22 8.73
C VAL A 32 -16.71 8.21 7.89
N VAL A 33 -15.65 7.73 7.23
CA VAL A 33 -14.91 8.52 6.23
C VAL A 33 -15.76 8.67 4.97
N LYS A 34 -16.05 9.90 4.59
CA LYS A 34 -16.87 10.22 3.42
C LYS A 34 -16.08 10.51 2.17
N ASN A 35 -15.03 11.31 2.31
CA ASN A 35 -14.22 11.72 1.18
C ASN A 35 -12.74 11.56 1.52
N VAL A 36 -11.96 11.13 0.53
CA VAL A 36 -10.50 11.06 0.61
C VAL A 36 -9.90 11.72 -0.63
N TRP A 37 -9.08 12.74 -0.44
CA TRP A 37 -8.36 13.42 -1.51
C TRP A 37 -6.96 12.81 -1.63
N LEU A 38 -6.67 12.33 -2.82
CA LEU A 38 -5.45 11.63 -3.21
C LEU A 38 -4.73 12.51 -4.23
N VAL A 39 -3.46 12.79 -4.00
CA VAL A 39 -2.65 13.70 -4.83
C VAL A 39 -1.31 13.06 -5.12
N CYS A 40 -0.61 13.55 -6.15
CA CYS A 40 0.77 13.15 -6.39
C CYS A 40 1.67 13.61 -5.22
N ASP A 41 2.67 12.80 -4.84
CA ASP A 41 3.69 13.16 -3.83
C ASP A 41 4.46 14.43 -4.19
N ARG A 42 4.66 14.67 -5.50
CA ARG A 42 5.25 15.91 -6.02
C ARG A 42 4.23 17.06 -6.17
N GLY A 43 3.01 16.85 -5.70
CA GLY A 43 1.89 17.78 -5.78
C GLY A 43 1.92 18.87 -4.70
N GLY A 44 1.26 19.99 -5.04
CA GLY A 44 1.10 21.15 -4.18
C GLY A 44 2.40 21.92 -3.93
N GLU A 45 2.29 22.91 -3.05
CA GLU A 45 3.39 23.81 -2.72
C GLU A 45 4.00 23.49 -1.36
N HIS A 46 5.26 23.87 -1.21
CA HIS A 46 5.96 23.78 0.06
C HIS A 46 5.68 25.02 0.90
N LYS A 47 4.76 24.91 1.86
CA LYS A 47 4.47 25.98 2.80
C LYS A 47 5.44 25.93 3.98
N THR A 48 6.53 26.70 3.95
CA THR A 48 7.31 26.95 5.19
C THR A 48 7.73 28.39 5.32
N VAL A 49 7.75 28.86 6.56
CA VAL A 49 8.25 30.17 6.98
C VAL A 49 9.77 30.16 7.26
N ALA A 50 10.43 28.99 7.20
CA ALA A 50 11.84 28.86 7.54
C ALA A 50 12.79 29.45 6.48
N THR A 51 13.64 30.40 6.89
CA THR A 51 14.58 31.16 6.05
C THR A 51 15.76 30.35 5.51
N ARG A 52 16.14 29.23 6.15
CA ARG A 52 17.26 28.37 5.72
C ARG A 52 16.90 26.90 5.83
N ARG A 53 17.13 26.12 4.77
CA ARG A 53 16.86 24.67 4.73
C ARG A 53 18.13 23.86 4.52
N ARG A 54 18.19 22.67 5.13
CA ARG A 54 19.22 21.65 4.90
C ARG A 54 18.92 20.74 3.69
N SER A 55 17.68 20.74 3.21
CA SER A 55 17.23 19.96 2.05
C SER A 55 16.13 20.70 1.27
N GLY A 56 16.16 20.59 -0.06
CA GLY A 56 15.13 21.14 -0.95
C GLY A 56 13.83 20.33 -0.91
N SER A 57 12.70 20.97 -1.21
CA SER A 57 11.43 20.27 -1.40
C SER A 57 11.40 19.59 -2.77
N LYS A 58 10.90 18.36 -2.85
CA LYS A 58 10.66 17.65 -4.12
C LYS A 58 9.30 17.99 -4.76
N LYS A 59 8.55 18.92 -4.17
CA LYS A 59 7.27 19.38 -4.70
C LYS A 59 7.49 20.28 -5.90
N ILE A 60 6.80 19.98 -7.00
CA ILE A 60 6.84 20.74 -8.26
C ILE A 60 5.45 21.24 -8.65
N GLY A 61 4.48 21.17 -7.73
CA GLY A 61 3.11 21.60 -8.01
C GLY A 61 2.36 20.68 -8.98
N CYS A 62 2.65 19.38 -9.00
CA CYS A 62 1.95 18.43 -9.87
C CYS A 62 0.41 18.54 -9.71
N PRO A 63 -0.35 18.71 -10.81
CA PRO A 63 -1.78 19.01 -10.75
C PRO A 63 -2.66 17.78 -10.49
N PHE A 64 -2.13 16.57 -10.70
CA PHE A 64 -2.80 15.29 -10.43
C PHE A 64 -3.58 15.27 -9.11
N LYS A 65 -4.88 15.00 -9.22
CA LYS A 65 -5.84 14.97 -8.11
C LYS A 65 -6.92 13.92 -8.38
N LEU A 66 -7.12 13.05 -7.39
CA LEU A 66 -8.13 12.00 -7.37
C LEU A 66 -8.92 12.12 -6.06
N VAL A 67 -10.23 11.85 -6.10
CA VAL A 67 -11.08 11.89 -4.90
C VAL A 67 -11.84 10.59 -4.77
N GLY A 68 -11.69 9.91 -3.64
CA GLY A 68 -12.55 8.79 -3.27
C GLY A 68 -13.76 9.31 -2.49
N VAL A 69 -14.96 9.01 -2.97
CA VAL A 69 -16.24 9.39 -2.36
C VAL A 69 -16.97 8.13 -1.91
N TYR A 70 -17.36 8.06 -0.64
CA TYR A 70 -18.10 6.95 -0.08
C TYR A 70 -19.61 7.17 -0.22
N ASN A 71 -20.25 6.28 -0.98
CA ASN A 71 -21.69 6.23 -1.16
C ASN A 71 -22.32 5.31 -0.11
N GLU A 72 -22.90 5.91 0.94
CA GLU A 72 -23.59 5.18 2.02
C GLU A 72 -24.78 4.36 1.52
N LYS A 73 -25.54 4.85 0.53
CA LYS A 73 -26.74 4.15 0.05
C LYS A 73 -26.40 2.85 -0.66
N ARG A 74 -25.27 2.84 -1.35
CA ARG A 74 -24.80 1.70 -2.13
C ARG A 74 -23.69 0.90 -1.43
N LEU A 75 -23.19 1.40 -0.29
CA LEU A 75 -22.05 0.84 0.46
C LEU A 75 -20.80 0.65 -0.43
N VAL A 76 -20.58 1.57 -1.38
CA VAL A 76 -19.45 1.52 -2.32
C VAL A 76 -18.64 2.81 -2.30
N TRP A 77 -17.36 2.67 -2.56
CA TRP A 77 -16.49 3.80 -2.88
C TRP A 77 -16.52 4.08 -4.38
N GLN A 78 -16.55 5.36 -4.72
CA GLN A 78 -16.45 5.86 -6.09
C GLN A 78 -15.19 6.71 -6.21
N LEU A 79 -14.43 6.51 -7.28
CA LEU A 79 -13.25 7.30 -7.59
C LEU A 79 -13.61 8.36 -8.63
N GLU A 80 -13.42 9.62 -8.26
CA GLU A 80 -13.59 10.78 -9.14
C GLU A 80 -12.22 11.34 -9.50
N VAL A 81 -11.87 11.26 -10.78
CA VAL A 81 -10.68 11.92 -11.34
C VAL A 81 -10.98 13.41 -11.44
N ARG A 82 -10.23 14.24 -10.71
CA ARG A 82 -10.33 15.70 -10.81
C ARG A 82 -9.32 16.27 -11.78
N ASN A 83 -8.13 15.66 -11.83
CA ASN A 83 -7.11 15.91 -12.83
C ASN A 83 -6.21 14.66 -12.88
N ASP A 84 -6.06 14.08 -14.06
CA ASP A 84 -5.23 12.91 -14.37
C ASP A 84 -3.84 13.26 -14.92
N GLU A 85 -3.58 14.53 -15.22
CA GLU A 85 -2.31 14.98 -15.78
C GLU A 85 -1.21 15.07 -14.72
N HIS A 86 -0.01 14.68 -15.14
CA HIS A 86 1.23 14.87 -14.42
C HIS A 86 2.12 15.85 -15.18
N ASN A 87 2.68 16.84 -14.48
CA ASN A 87 3.65 17.78 -15.06
C ASN A 87 5.09 17.24 -14.98
N HIS A 88 5.24 15.93 -14.85
CA HIS A 88 6.53 15.27 -14.76
C HIS A 88 6.44 13.83 -15.24
N GLU A 89 7.57 13.33 -15.72
CA GLU A 89 7.71 11.94 -16.14
C GLU A 89 7.52 10.97 -14.98
N ALA A 90 7.08 9.77 -15.34
CA ALA A 90 7.05 8.62 -14.45
C ALA A 90 8.47 8.30 -13.95
N ALA A 91 8.59 7.93 -12.68
CA ALA A 91 9.87 7.55 -12.11
C ALA A 91 10.25 6.12 -12.54
N GLN A 92 11.43 5.98 -13.15
CA GLN A 92 11.95 4.68 -13.59
C GLN A 92 12.29 3.72 -12.43
N HIS A 93 12.72 4.27 -11.29
CA HIS A 93 13.18 3.48 -10.14
C HIS A 93 12.50 3.94 -8.85
N LEU A 94 11.31 3.41 -8.59
CA LEU A 94 10.54 3.73 -7.38
C LEU A 94 11.01 2.98 -6.12
N GLU A 95 11.80 1.91 -6.26
CA GLU A 95 12.27 1.05 -5.17
C GLU A 95 13.09 1.81 -4.11
N GLY A 96 13.85 2.82 -4.54
CA GLY A 96 14.60 3.70 -3.64
C GLY A 96 13.73 4.72 -2.91
N HIS A 97 12.47 4.90 -3.33
CA HIS A 97 11.62 5.94 -2.78
C HIS A 97 11.21 5.63 -1.32
N PRO A 98 11.37 6.57 -0.37
CA PRO A 98 11.03 6.33 1.04
C PRO A 98 9.62 5.79 1.28
N PHE A 99 8.65 6.22 0.44
CA PHE A 99 7.27 5.75 0.49
C PHE A 99 7.15 4.26 0.15
N VAL A 100 7.74 3.83 -0.96
CA VAL A 100 7.71 2.44 -1.43
C VAL A 100 8.50 1.56 -0.46
N ARG A 101 9.68 1.99 -0.02
CA ARG A 101 10.47 1.26 1.00
C ARG A 101 9.68 1.03 2.29
N ARG A 102 8.84 1.98 2.69
CA ARG A 102 7.98 1.85 3.87
C ARG A 102 6.85 0.86 3.65
N SER A 103 6.20 0.86 2.48
CA SER A 103 5.10 -0.08 2.19
C SER A 103 5.58 -1.54 2.16
N VAL A 104 6.78 -1.83 1.62
CA VAL A 104 7.35 -3.19 1.68
C VAL A 104 7.65 -3.63 3.11
N ARG A 105 8.07 -2.71 3.98
CA ARG A 105 8.37 -3.02 5.39
C ARG A 105 7.10 -3.38 6.16
N SER A 106 6.00 -2.65 5.95
CA SER A 106 4.70 -2.97 6.55
C SER A 106 4.12 -4.30 6.05
N HIS A 107 4.21 -4.58 4.75
CA HIS A 107 3.77 -5.86 4.18
C HIS A 107 4.60 -7.03 4.72
N ARG A 108 5.91 -6.84 4.88
CA ARG A 108 6.81 -7.84 5.48
C ARG A 108 6.42 -8.13 6.93
N ILE A 109 6.12 -7.10 7.72
CA ILE A 109 5.68 -7.27 9.11
C ILE A 109 4.35 -8.04 9.19
N GLN A 110 3.37 -7.74 8.31
CA GLN A 110 2.12 -8.50 8.26
C GLN A 110 2.35 -9.96 7.85
N ARG A 111 3.19 -10.20 6.83
CA ARG A 111 3.50 -11.57 6.36
C ARG A 111 4.26 -12.36 7.42
N THR A 112 5.23 -11.75 8.10
CA THR A 112 5.93 -12.35 9.25
C THR A 112 4.97 -12.64 10.40
N SER A 113 4.06 -11.72 10.73
CA SER A 113 3.05 -11.93 11.76
C SER A 113 2.10 -13.08 11.43
N LEU A 114 1.61 -13.18 10.19
CA LEU A 114 0.78 -14.31 9.75
C LEU A 114 1.54 -15.64 9.79
N THR A 115 2.80 -15.67 9.38
CA THR A 115 3.62 -16.88 9.47
C THR A 115 3.92 -17.29 10.90
N VAL A 116 4.16 -16.33 11.80
CA VAL A 116 4.38 -16.60 13.24
C VAL A 116 3.09 -17.13 13.87
N MET A 117 1.94 -16.50 13.61
CA MET A 117 0.64 -16.99 14.09
C MET A 117 0.28 -18.38 13.54
N ALA A 118 0.65 -18.69 12.29
CA ALA A 118 0.43 -20.02 11.70
C ALA A 118 1.35 -21.07 12.33
N LEU A 119 2.60 -20.73 12.62
CA LEU A 119 3.55 -21.61 13.32
C LEU A 119 3.15 -21.85 14.77
N GLU A 120 2.66 -20.83 15.49
CA GLU A 120 2.15 -20.96 16.86
C GLU A 120 0.92 -21.88 16.93
N ARG A 121 0.01 -21.78 15.95
CA ARG A 121 -1.14 -22.69 15.82
C ARG A 121 -0.70 -24.12 15.50
N TYR A 122 0.30 -24.28 14.64
CA TYR A 122 0.87 -25.57 14.31
C TYR A 122 1.57 -26.21 15.51
N SER A 123 2.36 -25.45 16.28
CA SER A 123 3.02 -25.95 17.49
C SER A 123 2.02 -26.32 18.59
N ALA A 124 0.99 -25.51 18.80
CA ALA A 124 -0.09 -25.81 19.75
C ALA A 124 -0.87 -27.08 19.34
N SER A 125 -1.08 -27.29 18.04
CA SER A 125 -1.70 -28.52 17.52
C SER A 125 -0.78 -29.74 17.58
N ALA A 126 0.55 -29.54 17.54
CA ALA A 126 1.53 -30.61 17.62
C ALA A 126 1.69 -31.16 19.05
N GLU A 127 1.41 -30.36 20.07
CA GLU A 127 1.37 -30.80 21.47
C GLU A 127 0.12 -31.65 21.79
N GLU A 128 -0.97 -31.52 21.03
CA GLU A 128 -2.21 -32.31 21.22
C GLU A 128 -2.29 -33.59 20.39
N ARG A 129 -1.37 -33.84 19.45
CA ARG A 129 -1.46 -34.99 18.54
C ARG A 129 -0.16 -35.77 18.47
N GLU A 130 -0.04 -36.68 19.41
CA GLU A 130 0.83 -37.83 19.28
C GLU A 130 0.40 -38.62 18.04
N THR A 131 1.27 -38.59 17.03
CA THR A 131 1.45 -39.56 15.96
C THR A 131 0.27 -39.76 14.98
N THR A 132 0.59 -39.57 13.70
CA THR A 132 -0.22 -39.92 12.52
C THR A 132 -1.27 -38.87 12.16
N ASP A 133 -0.86 -37.90 11.35
CA ASP A 133 -1.58 -37.43 10.14
C ASP A 133 -1.45 -35.91 9.93
N CYS A 134 -0.27 -35.46 9.49
CA CYS A 134 -0.07 -34.11 8.94
C CYS A 134 1.08 -34.13 7.91
N PHE A 135 1.01 -35.06 6.94
CA PHE A 135 1.89 -35.09 5.77
C PHE A 135 1.32 -34.31 4.57
N PHE A 136 0.12 -33.74 4.67
CA PHE A 136 -0.59 -33.10 3.55
C PHE A 136 -0.56 -31.57 3.57
N VAL A 137 0.62 -30.91 3.57
CA VAL A 137 0.69 -29.47 3.18
C VAL A 137 2.01 -29.12 2.46
N TYR A 138 2.58 -30.02 1.65
CA TYR A 138 3.75 -29.68 0.82
C TYR A 138 3.65 -30.30 -0.57
N GLN A 139 2.67 -29.86 -1.36
CA GLN A 139 2.65 -30.21 -2.79
C GLN A 139 2.05 -29.10 -3.65
N GLU A 140 2.55 -27.86 -3.54
CA GLU A 140 2.27 -26.83 -4.56
C GLU A 140 3.31 -25.69 -4.61
N ILE A 141 4.59 -26.03 -4.45
CA ILE A 141 5.68 -25.15 -4.88
C ILE A 141 6.62 -25.98 -5.75
N GLY A 142 6.79 -25.54 -7.00
CA GLY A 142 7.47 -26.27 -8.07
C GLY A 142 8.85 -26.82 -7.70
N ALA A 143 9.18 -27.95 -8.31
CA ALA A 143 10.35 -28.77 -8.03
C ALA A 143 11.68 -27.98 -8.11
N PRO A 144 12.64 -28.24 -7.19
CA PRO A 144 14.03 -27.81 -7.35
C PRO A 144 14.78 -28.72 -8.35
N PRO A 145 15.85 -28.23 -9.01
CA PRO A 145 16.55 -28.96 -10.06
C PRO A 145 17.30 -30.17 -9.49
N ARG A 146 17.33 -31.27 -10.25
CA ARG A 146 18.16 -32.44 -9.95
C ARG A 146 19.62 -32.10 -10.17
N SER A 147 20.44 -32.16 -9.13
CA SER A 147 21.89 -32.26 -9.26
C SER A 147 22.24 -33.66 -9.75
N SER A 148 22.69 -33.78 -10.99
CA SER A 148 23.36 -34.97 -11.50
C SER A 148 24.74 -35.10 -10.85
N THR A 149 25.11 -36.36 -10.66
CA THR A 149 26.24 -36.96 -9.95
C THR A 149 27.61 -36.34 -10.19
#